data_AF-A0A524NWU7-F1
#
_entry.id   AF-A0A524NWU7-F1
#
_cell.length_a   1.000
_cell.length_b   1.000
_cell.length_c   1.000
_cell.angle_alpha   90.00
_cell.angle_beta   90.00
_cell.angle_gamma   90.00
#
_symmetry.space_group_name_H-M   'P 1'
#
loop_
_entity.id
_entity.type
_entity.pdbx_description
1 polymer ?
#
loop_
_entity_poly.entity_id
_entity_poly.type
_entity_poly.pdbx_seq_one_letter_code
_entity_poly.pdbx_strand_id
1 'polypeptide(L)'
;MARTSKFSTLLLLGAVAYLAAWPVDIEPAAWEAPGILPATGALAANDALADCNVFARMPGDGPDSLAIDAIGYVYTGLGNGRILRISPDGSSTSTLATFDGRATGIAFDRAGNIIVADQRGGAVYT
;
A
#
# COMPACT_ATOMS: atom_id res chain seq x y z
N MET A 1 43.49 -8.60 -32.83
CA MET A 1 42.17 -8.22 -32.27
C MET A 1 41.06 -8.88 -33.10
N ALA A 2 40.57 -10.07 -32.73
CA ALA A 2 39.45 -10.74 -33.42
C ALA A 2 38.76 -11.84 -32.58
N ARG A 3 39.34 -12.21 -31.42
CA ARG A 3 38.92 -13.38 -30.64
C ARG A 3 37.79 -13.08 -29.65
N THR A 4 37.71 -11.84 -29.18
CA THR A 4 36.68 -11.35 -28.24
C THR A 4 35.29 -11.25 -28.87
N SER A 5 35.20 -10.85 -30.15
CA SER A 5 33.91 -10.71 -30.87
C SER A 5 33.17 -12.05 -31.02
N LYS A 6 33.88 -13.14 -31.37
CA LYS A 6 33.26 -14.46 -31.54
C LYS A 6 32.73 -15.03 -30.23
N PHE A 7 33.43 -14.78 -29.12
CA PHE A 7 32.99 -15.21 -27.80
C PHE A 7 31.72 -14.48 -27.35
N SER A 8 31.66 -13.15 -27.57
CA SER A 8 30.47 -12.36 -27.30
C SER A 8 29.28 -12.79 -28.16
N THR A 9 29.49 -13.12 -29.43
CA THR A 9 28.42 -13.62 -30.31
C THR A 9 27.89 -14.98 -29.85
N LEU A 10 28.77 -15.91 -29.43
CA LEU A 10 28.37 -17.21 -28.89
C LEU A 10 27.58 -17.07 -27.58
N LEU A 11 28.00 -16.16 -26.70
CA LEU A 11 27.35 -15.92 -25.43
C LEU A 11 25.96 -15.29 -25.62
N LEU A 12 25.83 -14.37 -26.59
CA LEU A 12 24.55 -13.79 -26.99
C LEU A 12 23.61 -14.84 -27.58
N LEU A 13 24.10 -15.69 -28.49
CA LEU A 13 23.29 -16.78 -29.08
C LEU A 13 22.85 -17.79 -28.03
N GLY A 14 23.72 -18.11 -27.07
CA GLY A 14 23.38 -18.96 -25.92
C GLY A 14 22.30 -18.34 -25.03
N ALA A 15 22.39 -17.04 -24.74
CA ALA A 15 21.36 -16.33 -23.97
C ALA A 15 20.02 -16.26 -24.71
N VAL A 16 20.02 -16.03 -26.03
CA VAL A 16 18.80 -16.05 -26.85
C VAL A 16 18.19 -17.45 -26.89
N ALA A 17 19.00 -18.49 -27.11
CA ALA A 17 18.53 -19.87 -27.09
C ALA A 17 17.98 -20.26 -25.72
N TYR A 18 18.66 -19.84 -24.65
CA TYR A 18 18.17 -19.99 -23.29
C TYR A 18 16.82 -19.29 -23.13
N LEU A 19 16.69 -17.99 -23.42
CA LEU A 19 15.42 -17.28 -23.25
C LEU A 19 14.28 -17.82 -24.14
N ALA A 20 14.60 -18.33 -25.32
CA ALA A 20 13.62 -18.89 -26.27
C ALA A 20 13.19 -20.33 -25.93
N ALA A 21 14.08 -21.12 -25.32
CA ALA A 21 13.85 -22.53 -25.00
C ALA A 21 13.70 -22.80 -23.50
N TRP A 22 13.90 -21.79 -22.65
CA TRP A 22 13.71 -21.90 -21.21
C TRP A 22 12.22 -21.99 -20.94
N PRO A 23 11.72 -23.16 -20.50
CA PRO A 23 10.33 -23.28 -20.16
C PRO A 23 10.06 -22.40 -18.95
N VAL A 24 9.18 -21.41 -19.12
CA VAL A 24 8.55 -20.74 -17.98
C VAL A 24 7.29 -21.54 -17.71
N ASP A 25 7.44 -22.78 -17.22
CA ASP A 25 6.33 -23.64 -16.82
C ASP A 25 5.73 -23.11 -15.51
N ILE A 26 5.24 -21.87 -15.54
CA ILE A 26 4.26 -21.40 -14.58
C ILE A 26 2.93 -21.75 -15.22
N GLU A 27 2.42 -22.93 -14.86
CA GLU A 27 1.02 -23.28 -15.06
C GLU A 27 0.22 -22.53 -13.98
N PRO A 28 -0.57 -21.50 -14.35
CA PRO A 28 -1.37 -20.80 -13.37
C PRO A 28 -2.41 -21.78 -12.83
N ALA A 29 -2.21 -22.25 -11.61
CA ALA A 29 -3.24 -23.00 -10.92
C ALA A 29 -4.36 -22.03 -10.55
N ALA A 30 -5.52 -22.18 -11.19
CA ALA A 30 -6.72 -21.49 -10.72
C ALA A 30 -6.98 -21.95 -9.29
N TRP A 31 -7.05 -20.99 -8.37
CA TRP A 31 -7.47 -21.30 -7.02
C TRP A 31 -8.97 -21.63 -7.04
N GLU A 32 -9.30 -22.88 -6.76
CA GLU A 32 -10.68 -23.28 -6.49
C GLU A 32 -11.00 -22.88 -5.05
N ALA A 33 -11.88 -21.88 -4.92
CA ALA A 33 -12.33 -21.45 -3.61
C ALA A 33 -12.96 -22.64 -2.88
N PRO A 34 -12.59 -22.92 -1.61
CA PRO A 34 -13.41 -23.80 -0.81
C PRO A 34 -14.83 -23.25 -0.80
N GLY A 35 -15.81 -24.15 -0.83
CA GLY A 35 -17.23 -23.75 -0.68
C GLY A 35 -17.44 -22.96 0.62
N ILE A 36 -18.66 -22.45 0.81
CA ILE A 36 -19.00 -21.63 1.99
C ILE A 36 -18.52 -22.31 3.26
N LEU A 37 -17.54 -21.70 3.92
CA LEU A 37 -16.99 -22.20 5.17
C LEU A 37 -18.06 -22.08 6.28
N PRO A 38 -18.21 -23.07 7.16
CA PRO A 38 -19.14 -22.98 8.27
C PRO A 38 -18.73 -21.84 9.21
N ALA A 39 -19.70 -21.04 9.65
CA ALA A 39 -19.51 -19.92 10.58
C ALA A 39 -19.16 -20.40 12.00
N THR A 40 -17.96 -20.97 12.15
CA THR A 40 -17.45 -21.61 13.36
C THR A 40 -16.00 -21.20 13.60
N GLY A 41 -15.50 -21.36 14.82
CA GLY A 41 -14.13 -20.96 15.18
C GLY A 41 -13.89 -19.48 14.88
N ALA A 42 -12.86 -19.17 14.09
CA ALA A 42 -12.51 -17.80 13.70
C ALA A 42 -13.58 -17.11 12.82
N LEU A 43 -14.48 -17.87 12.20
CA LEU A 43 -15.58 -17.36 11.36
C LEU A 43 -16.92 -17.32 12.09
N ALA A 44 -16.95 -17.68 13.38
CA ALA A 44 -18.16 -17.59 14.17
C ALA A 44 -18.64 -16.12 14.26
N ALA A 45 -19.95 -15.92 14.20
CA ALA A 45 -20.54 -14.62 14.43
C ALA A 45 -20.12 -14.09 15.80
N ASN A 46 -19.69 -12.83 15.84
CA ASN A 46 -19.31 -12.13 17.05
C ASN A 46 -19.67 -10.65 16.93
N ASP A 47 -19.60 -9.97 18.07
CA ASP A 47 -19.93 -8.57 18.27
C ASP A 47 -18.71 -7.79 18.76
N ALA A 48 -17.49 -8.23 18.44
CA ALA A 48 -16.25 -7.62 18.93
C ALA A 48 -16.10 -6.13 18.59
N LEU A 49 -16.85 -5.65 17.59
CA LEU A 49 -16.87 -4.25 17.16
C LEU A 49 -18.13 -3.48 17.63
N ALA A 50 -19.03 -4.10 18.41
CA ALA A 50 -20.28 -3.48 18.84
C ALA A 50 -20.04 -2.26 19.75
N ASP A 51 -18.96 -2.27 20.53
CA ASP A 51 -18.59 -1.19 21.44
C ASP A 51 -17.59 -0.18 20.84
N CYS A 52 -17.33 -0.26 19.53
CA CYS A 52 -16.45 0.71 18.87
C CYS A 52 -17.05 2.12 18.90
N ASN A 53 -16.29 3.06 19.43
CA ASN A 53 -16.66 4.47 19.44
C ASN A 53 -16.00 5.21 18.27
N VAL A 54 -16.62 6.32 17.85
CA VAL A 54 -16.00 7.22 16.89
C VAL A 54 -14.81 7.90 17.54
N PHE A 55 -13.60 7.62 17.04
CA PHE A 55 -12.37 8.24 17.53
C PHE A 55 -12.30 9.73 17.20
N ALA A 56 -12.54 10.10 15.94
CA ALA A 56 -12.59 11.49 15.49
C ALA A 56 -13.46 11.63 14.23
N ARG A 57 -14.15 12.77 14.08
CA ARG A 57 -14.93 13.11 12.87
C ARG A 57 -14.15 14.07 12.00
N MET A 58 -13.85 13.67 10.77
CA MET A 58 -13.14 14.51 9.81
C MET A 58 -14.11 15.37 9.00
N PRO A 59 -13.73 16.62 8.64
CA PRO A 59 -14.51 17.41 7.69
C PRO A 59 -14.27 16.91 6.25
N GLY A 60 -15.32 16.74 5.45
CA GLY A 60 -15.21 16.51 3.98
C GLY A 60 -15.23 15.03 3.54
N ASP A 61 -14.72 14.76 2.33
CA ASP A 61 -14.66 13.42 1.73
C ASP A 61 -13.73 12.53 2.56
N GLY A 62 -14.34 11.58 3.27
CA GLY A 62 -13.82 10.89 4.45
C GLY A 62 -12.39 10.32 4.38
N PRO A 63 -11.87 9.88 5.54
CA PRO A 63 -10.50 9.38 5.65
C PRO A 63 -10.31 8.13 4.80
N ASP A 64 -9.12 8.00 4.19
CA ASP A 64 -8.76 6.83 3.37
C ASP A 64 -7.80 5.90 4.14
N SER A 65 -6.54 6.33 4.30
CA SER A 65 -5.51 5.62 5.08
C SER A 65 -5.18 6.34 6.38
N LEU A 66 -4.55 5.59 7.29
CA LEU A 66 -4.09 6.10 8.57
C LEU A 66 -2.67 5.63 8.92
N ALA A 67 -1.91 6.50 9.56
CA ALA A 67 -0.63 6.18 10.21
C ALA A 67 -0.62 6.75 11.62
N ILE A 68 0.08 6.08 12.54
CA ILE A 68 0.20 6.51 13.94
C ILE A 68 1.68 6.75 14.21
N ASP A 69 2.01 7.92 14.78
CA ASP A 69 3.40 8.22 15.15
C ASP A 69 3.79 7.57 16.50
N ALA A 70 5.06 7.72 16.88
CA ALA A 70 5.61 7.13 18.11
C ALA A 70 4.99 7.68 19.42
N ILE A 71 4.26 8.80 19.35
CA ILE A 71 3.62 9.45 20.51
C ILE A 71 2.08 9.39 20.44
N GLY A 72 1.53 8.67 19.48
CA GLY A 72 0.11 8.35 19.36
C GLY A 72 -0.73 9.32 18.53
N TYR A 73 -0.15 10.32 17.86
CA TYR A 73 -0.94 11.12 16.92
C TYR A 73 -1.32 10.28 15.71
N VAL A 74 -2.56 10.45 15.25
CA VAL A 74 -3.09 9.78 14.07
C VAL A 74 -3.05 10.73 12.88
N TYR A 75 -2.57 10.23 11.75
CA TYR A 75 -2.43 10.96 10.51
C TYR A 75 -3.32 10.31 9.46
N THR A 76 -4.11 11.10 8.75
CA THR A 76 -5.01 10.57 7.72
C THR A 76 -5.11 11.49 6.51
N GLY A 77 -5.30 10.89 5.35
CA GLY A 77 -5.51 11.57 4.08
C GLY A 77 -6.99 11.71 3.78
N LEU A 78 -7.38 12.84 3.18
CA LEU A 78 -8.74 13.06 2.72
C LEU A 78 -8.83 13.07 1.19
N GLY A 79 -10.06 12.87 0.69
CA GLY A 79 -10.38 12.88 -0.74
C GLY A 79 -10.05 14.20 -1.46
N ASN A 80 -9.89 15.29 -0.71
CA ASN A 80 -9.56 16.62 -1.21
C ASN A 80 -8.08 17.00 -1.07
N GLY A 81 -7.20 16.02 -0.85
CA GLY A 81 -5.75 16.23 -0.82
C GLY A 81 -5.20 16.81 0.48
N ARG A 82 -6.03 17.00 1.50
CA ARG A 82 -5.56 17.37 2.84
C ARG A 82 -4.99 16.17 3.57
N ILE A 83 -3.87 16.39 4.24
CA ILE A 83 -3.32 15.50 5.26
C ILE A 83 -3.66 16.09 6.62
N LEU A 84 -4.38 15.33 7.43
CA LEU A 84 -4.79 15.72 8.77
C LEU A 84 -3.91 15.04 9.81
N ARG A 85 -3.64 15.76 10.90
CA ARG A 85 -3.06 15.26 12.14
C ARG A 85 -4.10 15.38 13.25
N ILE A 86 -4.30 14.31 13.99
CA ILE A 86 -5.33 14.13 15.01
C ILE A 86 -4.63 13.81 16.32
N SER A 87 -5.03 14.46 17.41
CA SER A 87 -4.44 14.18 18.73
C SER A 87 -4.67 12.74 19.18
N PRO A 88 -3.81 12.19 20.07
CA PRO A 88 -3.92 10.81 20.54
C PRO A 88 -5.26 10.44 21.19
N ASP A 89 -5.99 11.45 21.69
CA ASP A 89 -7.31 11.32 22.30
C ASP A 89 -8.47 11.60 21.32
N GLY A 90 -8.17 11.92 20.05
CA GLY A 90 -9.17 12.26 19.03
C GLY A 90 -9.84 13.63 19.19
N SER A 91 -9.48 14.41 20.22
CA SER A 91 -10.18 15.66 20.57
C SER A 91 -9.88 16.84 19.66
N SER A 92 -8.73 16.82 18.97
CA SER A 92 -8.27 17.90 18.11
C SER A 92 -7.81 17.37 16.75
N THR A 93 -8.02 18.18 15.71
CA THR A 93 -7.64 17.87 14.33
C THR A 93 -7.10 19.13 13.66
N SER A 94 -5.98 18.99 12.94
CA SER A 94 -5.35 20.08 12.20
C SER A 94 -4.91 19.61 10.81
N THR A 95 -4.97 20.48 9.81
CA THR A 95 -4.37 20.22 8.50
C THR A 95 -2.86 20.36 8.62
N LEU A 96 -2.13 19.28 8.36
CA LEU A 96 -0.69 19.25 8.30
C LEU A 96 -0.16 19.73 6.95
N ALA A 97 -0.78 19.27 5.86
CA ALA A 97 -0.39 19.59 4.50
C ALA A 97 -1.60 19.53 3.56
N THR A 98 -1.49 20.15 2.38
CA THR A 98 -2.46 20.03 1.29
C THR A 98 -1.72 19.90 -0.03
N PHE A 99 -2.20 19.05 -0.91
CA PHE A 99 -1.74 18.93 -2.29
C PHE A 99 -2.92 18.75 -3.24
N ASP A 100 -2.70 18.96 -4.54
CA ASP A 100 -3.73 18.75 -5.56
C ASP A 100 -3.79 17.26 -5.94
N GLY A 101 -4.54 16.49 -5.15
CA GLY A 101 -4.66 15.05 -5.36
C GLY A 101 -5.51 14.34 -4.32
N ARG A 102 -5.34 13.02 -4.18
CA ARG A 102 -6.02 12.21 -3.15
C ARG A 102 -5.01 11.32 -2.44
N ALA A 103 -4.87 11.52 -1.13
CA ALA A 103 -4.00 10.73 -0.29
C ALA A 103 -4.66 9.38 0.03
N THR A 104 -4.20 8.31 -0.60
CA THR A 104 -4.71 6.95 -0.39
C THR A 104 -3.82 6.10 0.49
N GLY A 105 -2.57 6.50 0.69
CA GLY A 105 -1.61 5.82 1.58
C GLY A 105 -0.78 6.82 2.36
N ILE A 106 -0.56 6.53 3.65
CA ILE A 106 0.30 7.32 4.55
C ILE A 106 1.15 6.35 5.36
N ALA A 107 2.44 6.62 5.46
CA ALA A 107 3.37 5.88 6.32
C ALA A 107 4.46 6.81 6.86
N PHE A 108 5.13 6.38 7.93
CA PHE A 108 6.34 7.05 8.42
C PHE A 108 7.58 6.35 7.90
N ASP A 109 8.58 7.12 7.48
CA ASP A 109 9.92 6.60 7.25
C ASP A 109 10.69 6.42 8.57
N ARG A 110 11.94 5.94 8.50
CA ARG A 110 12.78 5.74 9.70
C ARG A 110 13.24 7.03 10.37
N ALA A 111 13.20 8.16 9.65
CA ALA A 111 13.56 9.47 10.18
C ALA A 111 12.34 10.21 10.78
N GLY A 112 11.13 9.65 10.64
CA GLY A 112 9.88 10.25 11.12
C GLY A 112 9.22 11.18 10.12
N ASN A 113 9.63 11.18 8.85
CA ASN A 113 8.95 11.90 7.78
C ASN A 113 7.70 11.14 7.33
N ILE A 114 6.70 11.87 6.84
CA ILE A 114 5.45 11.30 6.37
C ILE A 114 5.53 11.08 4.87
N ILE A 115 5.45 9.81 4.47
CA ILE A 115 5.36 9.39 3.08
C ILE A 115 3.87 9.31 2.70
N VAL A 116 3.47 10.01 1.64
CA VAL A 116 2.09 10.05 1.14
C VAL A 116 2.02 9.52 -0.28
N ALA A 117 1.11 8.58 -0.54
CA ALA A 117 0.77 8.13 -1.88
C ALA A 117 -0.39 8.97 -2.46
N ASP A 118 -0.13 9.62 -3.59
CA ASP A 118 -1.11 10.40 -4.33
C ASP A 118 -1.69 9.61 -5.50
N GLN A 119 -2.93 9.18 -5.33
CA GLN A 119 -3.65 8.39 -6.32
C GLN A 119 -3.89 9.16 -7.63
N ARG A 120 -4.09 10.49 -7.57
CA ARG A 120 -4.46 11.28 -8.75
C ARG A 120 -3.23 11.78 -9.50
N GLY A 121 -2.21 12.24 -8.78
CA GLY A 121 -0.94 12.68 -9.36
C GLY A 121 -0.02 11.54 -9.78
N GLY A 122 -0.26 10.31 -9.30
CA GLY A 122 0.58 9.15 -9.62
C GLY A 122 1.99 9.23 -9.01
N ALA A 123 2.10 9.88 -7.85
CA ALA A 123 3.37 10.18 -7.21
C ALA A 123 3.36 9.82 -5.71
N VAL A 124 4.56 9.80 -5.12
CA VAL A 124 4.76 9.65 -3.67
C VAL A 124 5.51 10.88 -3.16
N TYR A 125 4.99 11.50 -2.10
CA TYR A 125 5.58 12.69 -1.46
C TYR A 125 6.16 12.33 -0.09
N THR A 126 7.13 13.12 0.38
CA THR A 126 7.68 13.07 1.75
C THR A 126 7.67 14.45 2.40
#